data_AF-L8JDK8-F1
#
_entry.id   AF-L8JDK8-F1
#
_cell.length_a   1.000
_cell.length_b   1.000
_cell.length_c   1.000
_cell.angle_alpha   90.00
_cell.angle_beta   90.00
_cell.angle_gamma   90.00
#
_symmetry.space_group_name_H-M   'P 1'
#
loop_
_entity.id
_entity.type
_entity.pdbx_description
1 polymer ?
#
loop_
_entity_poly.entity_id
_entity_poly.type
_entity_poly.pdbx_seq_one_letter_code
_entity_poly.pdbx_strand_id
1 'polypeptide(L)'
;MDSLKNLFISAVITISSYSYSIEINDILLPFNEYSALRLLAKSKVSTIQLPALFNSDINDIYGEDKNNNQFRDDYEAMLLSNYQHPEYVAMGLLSAKHWKLLLDIHNNNLTITDKKHAKAILELSLEINHCYYHLQRIDKDLHSPLLSYFNTEQRLTAKKDAEQKLFSLIGKQQESRSHERLPCEVFSTMLSAELDSAVSS
;
A
#
# COMPACT_ATOMS: atom_id res chain seq x y z
N MET A 1 26.52 -66.37 5.30
CA MET A 1 26.09 -65.98 3.95
C MET A 1 24.58 -65.98 3.95
N ASP A 2 24.02 -64.81 3.65
CA ASP A 2 22.68 -64.57 3.13
C ASP A 2 21.48 -64.91 4.02
N SER A 3 20.39 -64.15 4.10
CA SER A 3 20.02 -62.83 3.57
C SER A 3 18.58 -62.59 4.03
N LEU A 4 18.21 -61.33 4.29
CA LEU A 4 16.88 -60.75 4.01
C LEU A 4 15.61 -61.35 4.69
N LYS A 5 14.95 -60.57 5.56
CA LYS A 5 13.84 -59.65 5.17
C LYS A 5 13.02 -59.16 6.37
N ASN A 6 12.81 -57.84 6.35
CA ASN A 6 11.60 -57.11 6.76
C ASN A 6 11.14 -57.22 8.22
N LEU A 7 11.64 -56.30 9.04
CA LEU A 7 11.01 -55.88 10.29
C LEU A 7 10.20 -54.60 10.02
N PHE A 8 8.88 -54.72 9.88
CA PHE A 8 7.98 -53.58 10.01
C PHE A 8 7.83 -53.27 11.51
N ILE A 9 8.52 -52.25 12.01
CA ILE A 9 8.24 -51.67 13.32
C ILE A 9 7.38 -50.43 13.11
N SER A 10 6.14 -50.54 13.56
CA SER A 10 5.23 -49.42 13.78
C SER A 10 5.78 -48.59 14.96
N ALA A 11 6.31 -47.41 14.68
CA ALA A 11 6.68 -46.45 15.71
C ALA A 11 5.48 -45.54 15.97
N VAL A 12 4.85 -45.75 17.12
CA VAL A 12 3.86 -44.82 17.69
C VAL A 12 4.59 -43.53 18.04
N ILE A 13 4.43 -42.51 17.20
CA ILE A 13 4.85 -41.15 17.53
C ILE A 13 3.74 -40.56 18.39
N THR A 14 4.01 -40.46 19.70
CA THR A 14 3.28 -39.61 20.62
C THR A 14 3.44 -38.17 20.15
N ILE A 15 2.47 -37.68 19.38
CA ILE A 15 2.33 -36.26 19.09
C ILE A 15 1.88 -35.61 20.40
N SER A 16 2.82 -34.96 21.08
CA SER A 16 2.52 -33.95 22.10
C SER A 16 1.56 -32.95 21.46
N SER A 17 0.29 -33.00 21.86
CA SER A 17 -0.70 -32.00 21.49
C SER A 17 -0.39 -30.73 22.27
N TYR A 18 0.58 -29.96 21.76
CA TYR A 18 0.62 -28.53 22.03
C TYR A 18 -0.56 -27.91 21.28
N SER A 19 -1.70 -27.87 21.94
CA SER A 19 -2.80 -26.97 21.59
C SER A 19 -2.30 -25.55 21.87
N TYR A 20 -1.58 -24.97 20.92
CA TYR A 20 -1.39 -23.53 20.90
C TYR A 20 -2.72 -22.95 20.40
N SER A 21 -3.57 -22.57 21.35
CA SER A 21 -4.70 -21.70 21.07
C SER A 21 -4.15 -20.36 20.59
N ILE A 22 -4.04 -20.18 19.27
CA ILE A 22 -3.84 -18.86 18.67
C ILE A 22 -5.16 -18.12 18.82
N GLU A 23 -5.33 -17.51 19.99
CA GLU A 23 -6.35 -16.50 20.23
C GLU A 23 -5.83 -15.19 19.63
N ILE A 24 -6.54 -14.69 18.61
CA ILE A 24 -6.38 -13.38 17.93
C ILE A 24 -5.08 -13.25 17.11
N ASN A 25 -5.19 -13.32 15.77
CA ASN A 25 -4.13 -12.87 14.87
C ASN A 25 -3.99 -11.34 15.01
N ASP A 26 -3.09 -10.86 15.86
CA ASP A 26 -2.75 -9.44 15.91
C ASP A 26 -2.23 -9.02 14.52
N ILE A 27 -2.93 -8.07 13.90
CA ILE A 27 -2.53 -7.50 12.61
C ILE A 27 -1.23 -6.72 12.87
N LEU A 28 -0.10 -7.26 12.40
CA LEU A 28 1.19 -6.58 12.49
C LEU A 28 1.26 -5.49 11.41
N LEU A 29 1.01 -4.25 11.83
CA LEU A 29 1.09 -3.08 10.98
C LEU A 29 2.55 -2.57 10.87
N PRO A 30 2.92 -1.93 9.74
CA PRO A 30 4.30 -1.59 9.42
C PRO A 30 4.91 -0.48 10.30
N PHE A 31 4.09 0.19 11.10
CA PHE A 31 4.51 1.20 12.06
C PHE A 31 3.44 1.34 13.16
N ASN A 32 3.81 1.96 14.27
CA ASN A 32 2.90 2.16 15.40
C ASN A 32 1.98 3.38 15.22
N GLU A 33 0.90 3.40 16.01
CA GLU A 33 -0.07 4.48 16.12
C GLU A 33 0.58 5.87 16.26
N TYR A 34 1.58 6.02 17.13
CA TYR A 34 2.25 7.32 17.33
C TYR A 34 2.86 7.87 16.04
N SER A 35 3.52 7.00 15.27
CA SER A 35 4.17 7.38 14.01
C SER A 35 3.13 7.71 12.94
N ALA A 36 2.01 6.97 12.92
CA ALA A 36 0.88 7.26 12.06
C ALA A 36 0.25 8.62 12.39
N LEU A 37 -0.10 8.86 13.65
CA LEU A 37 -0.68 10.14 14.12
C LEU A 37 0.24 11.33 13.82
N ARG A 38 1.57 11.15 13.93
CA ARG A 38 2.54 12.18 13.54
C ARG A 38 2.44 12.54 12.06
N LEU A 39 2.28 11.54 11.18
CA LEU A 39 2.04 11.79 9.75
C LEU A 39 0.70 12.49 9.51
N LEU A 40 -0.38 12.04 10.16
CA LEU A 40 -1.71 12.64 9.99
C LEU A 40 -1.70 14.11 10.41
N ALA A 41 -1.08 14.43 11.54
CA ALA A 41 -0.92 15.79 12.04
C ALA A 41 -0.09 16.65 11.07
N LYS A 42 1.05 16.14 10.57
CA LYS A 42 1.86 16.83 9.55
C LYS A 42 1.06 17.10 8.28
N SER A 43 0.25 16.14 7.87
CA SER A 43 -0.55 16.15 6.65
C SER A 43 -1.80 17.03 6.76
N LYS A 44 -2.13 17.57 7.95
CA LYS A 44 -3.37 18.33 8.20
C LYS A 44 -4.59 17.54 7.70
N VAL A 45 -4.69 16.30 8.15
CA VAL A 45 -5.80 15.40 7.84
C VAL A 45 -6.77 15.40 9.01
N SER A 46 -8.02 15.75 8.75
CA SER A 46 -9.04 15.89 9.79
C SER A 46 -10.44 15.97 9.19
N THR A 47 -11.41 15.31 9.84
CA THR A 47 -12.82 15.40 9.47
C THR A 47 -13.37 16.84 9.55
N ILE A 48 -12.80 17.70 10.39
CA ILE A 48 -13.20 19.11 10.52
C ILE A 48 -12.73 19.94 9.32
N GLN A 49 -11.63 19.53 8.68
CA GLN A 49 -11.05 20.23 7.54
C GLN A 49 -11.71 19.83 6.22
N LEU A 50 -12.40 18.69 6.18
CA LEU A 50 -13.11 18.22 4.99
C LEU A 50 -14.33 19.10 4.67
N PRO A 51 -14.60 19.37 3.39
CA PRO A 51 -15.82 20.03 2.98
C PRO A 51 -17.05 19.17 3.31
N ALA A 52 -18.19 19.82 3.60
CA ALA A 52 -19.45 19.14 3.92
C ALA A 52 -20.02 18.32 2.74
N LEU A 53 -19.66 18.68 1.50
CA LEU A 53 -20.06 18.01 0.28
C LEU A 53 -18.86 17.90 -0.66
N PHE A 54 -18.65 16.68 -1.18
CA PHE A 54 -17.66 16.40 -2.21
C PHE A 54 -18.36 16.46 -3.55
N ASN A 55 -17.82 17.22 -4.49
CA ASN A 55 -18.33 17.20 -5.84
C ASN A 55 -17.73 15.97 -6.51
N SER A 56 -18.59 15.07 -6.97
CA SER A 56 -18.13 13.85 -7.62
C SER A 56 -17.69 14.10 -9.06
N ASP A 57 -17.32 15.33 -9.46
CA ASP A 57 -17.11 15.67 -10.88
C ASP A 57 -16.16 14.66 -11.51
N ILE A 58 -16.75 13.83 -12.37
CA ILE A 58 -16.23 12.54 -12.79
C ILE A 58 -15.09 12.72 -13.79
N ASN A 59 -14.98 13.93 -14.36
CA ASN A 59 -14.12 14.22 -15.52
C ASN A 59 -12.70 14.63 -15.16
N ASP A 60 -12.40 14.88 -13.87
CA ASP A 60 -11.05 15.16 -13.41
C ASP A 60 -10.41 13.95 -12.73
N ILE A 61 -9.24 13.56 -13.25
CA ILE A 61 -8.45 12.45 -12.71
C ILE A 61 -7.82 12.78 -11.37
N TYR A 62 -7.57 14.06 -11.07
CA TYR A 62 -7.04 14.50 -9.78
C TYR A 62 -8.13 14.64 -8.73
N GLY A 63 -9.31 15.12 -9.14
CA GLY A 63 -10.44 15.42 -8.26
C GLY A 63 -10.19 16.61 -7.35
N GLU A 64 -11.11 16.85 -6.42
CA GLU A 64 -11.09 18.03 -5.56
C GLU A 64 -10.18 17.88 -4.34
N ASP A 65 -9.41 18.93 -4.05
CA ASP A 65 -8.63 19.15 -2.80
C ASP A 65 -8.96 20.58 -2.32
N LYS A 66 -10.14 20.76 -1.73
CA LYS A 66 -10.62 22.07 -1.26
C LYS A 66 -9.97 22.48 0.04
N ASN A 67 -9.57 21.52 0.86
CA ASN A 67 -8.89 21.79 2.13
C ASN A 67 -7.38 22.11 1.93
N ASN A 68 -6.88 21.97 0.70
CA ASN A 68 -5.51 22.27 0.26
C ASN A 68 -4.45 21.51 1.08
N ASN A 69 -4.72 20.25 1.41
CA ASN A 69 -3.80 19.39 2.14
C ASN A 69 -3.05 18.40 1.23
N GLN A 70 -3.19 18.55 -0.09
CA GLN A 70 -2.57 17.74 -1.15
C GLN A 70 -3.22 16.36 -1.35
N PHE A 71 -4.31 16.07 -0.65
CA PHE A 71 -5.09 14.85 -0.82
C PHE A 71 -6.45 15.16 -1.40
N ARG A 72 -6.98 14.20 -2.16
CA ARG A 72 -8.32 14.32 -2.73
C ARG A 72 -9.35 14.16 -1.59
N ASP A 73 -10.25 15.12 -1.46
CA ASP A 73 -11.16 15.23 -0.31
C ASP A 73 -12.07 14.00 -0.17
N ASP A 74 -12.61 13.46 -1.27
CA ASP A 74 -13.46 12.25 -1.26
C ASP A 74 -12.70 11.01 -0.76
N TYR A 75 -11.42 10.92 -1.09
CA TYR A 75 -10.56 9.81 -0.70
C TYR A 75 -10.14 9.94 0.76
N GLU A 76 -9.76 11.14 1.21
CA GLU A 76 -9.51 11.39 2.64
C GLU A 76 -10.77 11.08 3.47
N ALA A 77 -11.95 11.53 3.03
CA ALA A 77 -13.21 11.21 3.69
C ALA A 77 -13.47 9.70 3.75
N MET A 78 -13.18 8.97 2.67
CA MET A 78 -13.27 7.51 2.64
C MET A 78 -12.32 6.86 3.66
N LEU A 79 -11.07 7.31 3.76
CA LEU A 79 -10.12 6.79 4.74
C LEU A 79 -10.62 7.02 6.17
N LEU A 80 -11.02 8.26 6.50
CA LEU A 80 -11.44 8.64 7.85
C LEU A 80 -12.77 8.00 8.27
N SER A 81 -13.63 7.63 7.33
CA SER A 81 -14.93 6.98 7.63
C SER A 81 -14.85 5.46 7.71
N ASN A 82 -13.91 4.82 7.00
CA ASN A 82 -13.84 3.36 6.91
C ASN A 82 -12.70 2.75 7.73
N TYR A 83 -11.64 3.49 8.04
CA TYR A 83 -10.49 2.96 8.77
C TYR A 83 -10.51 3.36 10.23
N GLN A 84 -10.58 2.35 11.11
CA GLN A 84 -10.58 2.55 12.57
C GLN A 84 -9.17 2.76 13.13
N HIS A 85 -8.15 2.22 12.46
CA HIS A 85 -6.76 2.34 12.87
C HIS A 85 -6.09 3.52 12.14
N PRO A 86 -5.48 4.49 12.87
CA PRO A 86 -4.78 5.62 12.26
C PRO A 86 -3.63 5.14 11.35
N GLU A 87 -3.07 3.96 11.61
CA GLU A 87 -2.06 3.33 10.77
C GLU A 87 -2.57 3.07 9.35
N TYR A 88 -3.79 2.53 9.21
CA TYR A 88 -4.40 2.32 7.89
C TYR A 88 -4.69 3.65 7.18
N VAL A 89 -5.11 4.68 7.91
CA VAL A 89 -5.28 6.03 7.34
C VAL A 89 -3.93 6.54 6.82
N ALA A 90 -2.87 6.45 7.62
CA ALA A 90 -1.52 6.85 7.24
C ALA A 90 -1.01 6.07 6.02
N MET A 91 -1.20 4.75 5.96
CA MET A 91 -0.89 3.94 4.79
C MET A 91 -1.67 4.40 3.55
N GLY A 92 -2.96 4.72 3.71
CA GLY A 92 -3.81 5.25 2.65
C GLY A 92 -3.30 6.56 2.08
N LEU A 93 -2.85 7.48 2.93
CA LEU A 93 -2.26 8.77 2.52
C LEU A 93 -0.90 8.61 1.83
N LEU A 94 -0.03 7.76 2.37
CA LEU A 94 1.26 7.44 1.73
C LEU A 94 1.03 6.85 0.33
N SER A 95 0.04 5.97 0.21
CA SER A 95 -0.38 5.40 -1.08
C SER A 95 -0.90 6.48 -2.03
N ALA A 96 -1.74 7.40 -1.53
CA ALA A 96 -2.28 8.51 -2.33
C ALA A 96 -1.19 9.43 -2.90
N LYS A 97 -0.11 9.69 -2.14
CA LYS A 97 1.05 10.44 -2.67
C LYS A 97 1.71 9.73 -3.85
N HIS A 98 1.92 8.42 -3.71
CA HIS A 98 2.45 7.59 -4.79
C HIS A 98 1.51 7.52 -5.99
N TRP A 99 0.21 7.45 -5.76
CA TRP A 99 -0.78 7.40 -6.84
C TRP A 99 -0.95 8.74 -7.55
N LYS A 100 -0.86 9.87 -6.84
CA LYS A 100 -0.78 11.20 -7.45
C LYS A 100 0.42 11.31 -8.39
N LEU A 101 1.58 10.79 -7.98
CA LEU A 101 2.77 10.71 -8.82
C LEU A 101 2.48 9.94 -10.13
N LEU A 102 1.73 8.83 -10.09
CA LEU A 102 1.31 8.12 -11.30
C LEU A 102 0.42 8.98 -12.20
N LEU A 103 -0.53 9.73 -11.62
CA LEU A 103 -1.38 10.65 -12.38
C LEU A 103 -0.56 11.78 -13.03
N ASP A 104 0.47 12.29 -12.34
CA ASP A 104 1.38 13.30 -12.89
C ASP A 104 2.21 12.75 -14.06
N ILE A 105 2.61 11.47 -14.01
CA ILE A 105 3.25 10.77 -15.13
C ILE A 105 2.27 10.56 -16.29
N HIS A 106 1.01 10.24 -16.01
CA HIS A 106 -0.03 10.12 -17.03
C HIS A 106 -0.23 11.45 -17.80
N ASN A 107 -0.35 12.57 -17.07
CA ASN A 107 -0.55 13.89 -17.65
C ASN A 107 0.74 14.56 -18.19
N ASN A 108 1.90 13.91 -18.06
CA ASN A 108 3.21 14.49 -18.40
C ASN A 108 3.56 15.75 -17.58
N ASN A 109 2.93 15.94 -16.41
CA ASN A 109 3.34 16.93 -15.42
C ASN A 109 4.68 16.54 -14.78
N LEU A 110 5.01 15.24 -14.80
CA LEU A 110 6.32 14.71 -14.46
C LEU A 110 6.80 13.74 -15.55
N THR A 111 7.95 14.05 -16.15
CA THR A 111 8.59 13.18 -17.13
C THR A 111 9.69 12.36 -16.47
N ILE A 112 9.54 11.04 -16.47
CA ILE A 112 10.57 10.10 -16.01
C ILE A 112 11.42 9.66 -17.21
N THR A 113 12.71 9.95 -17.18
CA THR A 113 13.67 9.57 -18.25
C THR A 113 14.63 8.47 -17.83
N ASP A 114 14.81 8.28 -16.52
CA ASP A 114 15.73 7.30 -15.95
C ASP A 114 15.05 5.95 -15.70
N LYS A 115 15.67 4.86 -16.18
CA LYS A 115 15.13 3.51 -16.05
C LYS A 115 15.11 3.02 -14.61
N LYS A 116 16.13 3.37 -13.83
CA LYS A 116 16.21 2.94 -12.43
C LYS A 116 15.09 3.58 -11.61
N HIS A 117 14.84 4.87 -11.84
CA HIS A 117 13.73 5.58 -11.23
C HIS A 117 12.37 5.03 -11.69
N ALA A 118 12.20 4.78 -12.98
CA ALA A 118 10.97 4.18 -13.50
C ALA A 118 10.69 2.80 -12.86
N LYS A 119 11.73 1.97 -12.72
CA LYS A 119 11.67 0.69 -12.01
C LYS A 119 11.25 0.88 -10.55
N ALA A 120 11.90 1.78 -9.81
CA ALA A 120 11.56 2.03 -8.40
C ALA A 120 10.09 2.44 -8.20
N ILE A 121 9.55 3.30 -9.06
CA ILE A 121 8.13 3.73 -8.99
C ILE A 121 7.20 2.53 -9.23
N LEU A 122 7.45 1.73 -10.28
CA LEU A 122 6.62 0.56 -10.57
C LEU A 122 6.73 -0.50 -9.47
N GLU A 123 7.93 -0.71 -8.94
CA GLU A 123 8.16 -1.66 -7.86
C GLU A 123 7.42 -1.25 -6.58
N LEU A 124 7.42 0.04 -6.27
CA LEU A 124 6.65 0.63 -5.17
C LEU A 124 5.13 0.43 -5.35
N SER A 125 4.59 0.62 -6.57
CA SER A 125 3.18 0.29 -6.87
C SER A 125 2.85 -1.17 -6.53
N LEU A 126 3.73 -2.10 -6.91
CA LEU A 126 3.54 -3.53 -6.67
C LEU A 126 3.63 -3.87 -5.18
N GLU A 127 4.56 -3.25 -4.45
CA GLU A 127 4.72 -3.47 -3.00
C GLU A 127 3.52 -2.94 -2.21
N ILE A 128 3.01 -1.76 -2.55
CA ILE A 128 1.77 -1.19 -1.97
C ILE A 128 0.60 -2.15 -2.20
N ASN A 129 0.40 -2.61 -3.44
CA ASN A 129 -0.69 -3.52 -3.78
C ASN A 129 -0.55 -4.87 -3.07
N HIS A 130 0.66 -5.42 -2.99
CA HIS A 130 0.91 -6.67 -2.30
C HIS A 130 0.64 -6.56 -0.80
N CYS A 131 1.02 -5.46 -0.17
CA CYS A 131 0.69 -5.20 1.23
C CYS A 131 -0.82 -5.17 1.47
N TYR A 132 -1.58 -4.38 0.71
CA TYR A 132 -3.05 -4.34 0.89
C TYR A 132 -3.69 -5.70 0.61
N TYR A 133 -3.24 -6.42 -0.43
CA TYR A 133 -3.72 -7.78 -0.68
C TYR A 133 -3.46 -8.72 0.50
N HIS A 134 -2.29 -8.61 1.15
CA HIS A 134 -1.98 -9.38 2.34
C HIS A 134 -2.89 -9.00 3.51
N LEU A 135 -3.04 -7.71 3.80
CA LEU A 135 -3.86 -7.20 4.90
C LEU A 135 -5.34 -7.58 4.72
N GLN A 136 -5.90 -7.47 3.51
CA GLN A 136 -7.30 -7.81 3.23
C GLN A 136 -7.62 -9.31 3.41
N ARG A 137 -6.60 -10.19 3.43
CA ARG A 137 -6.78 -11.61 3.75
C ARG A 137 -6.90 -11.86 5.25
N ILE A 138 -6.36 -10.97 6.07
CA ILE A 138 -6.34 -11.03 7.53
C ILE A 138 -7.53 -10.24 8.08
N ASP A 139 -7.67 -9.01 7.62
CA ASP A 139 -8.75 -8.07 7.91
C ASP A 139 -9.71 -8.01 6.71
N LYS A 140 -10.76 -8.83 6.74
CA LYS A 140 -11.70 -8.98 5.62
C LYS A 140 -12.58 -7.74 5.40
N ASP A 141 -12.70 -6.88 6.42
CA ASP A 141 -13.49 -5.65 6.36
C ASP A 141 -12.65 -4.45 5.91
N LEU A 142 -11.34 -4.65 5.70
CA LEU A 142 -10.44 -3.64 5.17
C LEU A 142 -10.86 -3.25 3.74
N HIS A 143 -11.47 -2.07 3.62
CA HIS A 143 -11.86 -1.47 2.36
C HIS A 143 -10.63 -1.24 1.48
N SER A 144 -10.74 -1.54 0.18
CA SER A 144 -9.61 -1.38 -0.75
C SER A 144 -9.33 0.10 -1.01
N PRO A 145 -8.20 0.65 -0.54
CA PRO A 145 -7.89 2.06 -0.78
C PRO A 145 -7.56 2.30 -2.25
N LEU A 146 -7.02 1.30 -2.95
CA LEU A 146 -6.74 1.39 -4.38
C LEU A 146 -8.02 1.65 -5.19
N LEU A 147 -9.09 0.88 -4.92
CA LEU A 147 -10.35 1.04 -5.62
C LEU A 147 -11.05 2.35 -5.25
N SER A 148 -10.92 2.79 -4.00
CA SER A 148 -11.45 4.08 -3.58
C SER A 148 -10.69 5.27 -4.20
N TYR A 149 -9.37 5.17 -4.37
CA TYR A 149 -8.59 6.22 -5.03
C TYR A 149 -8.85 6.25 -6.54
N PHE A 150 -8.85 5.10 -7.21
CA PHE A 150 -9.15 5.00 -8.64
C PHE A 150 -10.62 4.61 -8.88
N ASN A 151 -11.54 5.34 -8.24
CA ASN A 151 -12.98 5.10 -8.19
C ASN A 151 -13.75 5.46 -9.48
N THR A 152 -13.08 5.90 -10.54
CA THR A 152 -13.68 6.13 -11.86
C THR A 152 -12.88 5.41 -12.94
N GLU A 153 -13.53 5.08 -14.05
CA GLU A 153 -12.86 4.43 -15.19
C GLU A 153 -11.71 5.29 -15.74
N GLN A 154 -11.89 6.61 -15.78
CA GLN A 154 -10.86 7.55 -16.24
C GLN A 154 -9.62 7.52 -15.32
N ARG A 155 -9.82 7.54 -14.00
CA ARG A 155 -8.74 7.45 -13.01
C ARG A 155 -8.01 6.12 -13.10
N LEU A 156 -8.75 5.02 -13.22
CA LEU A 156 -8.17 3.69 -13.36
C LEU A 156 -7.39 3.54 -14.69
N THR A 157 -7.89 4.14 -15.77
CA THR A 157 -7.20 4.18 -17.07
C THR A 157 -5.92 4.99 -16.98
N ALA A 158 -5.97 6.18 -16.37
CA ALA A 158 -4.80 7.02 -16.15
C ALA A 158 -3.69 6.28 -15.36
N LYS A 159 -4.06 5.53 -14.31
CA LYS A 159 -3.15 4.64 -13.58
C LYS A 159 -2.47 3.62 -14.51
N LYS A 160 -3.27 2.88 -15.28
CA LYS A 160 -2.78 1.82 -16.18
C LYS A 160 -1.83 2.39 -17.24
N ASP A 161 -2.19 3.52 -17.82
CA ASP A 161 -1.38 4.21 -18.82
C ASP A 161 -0.04 4.69 -18.23
N ALA A 162 -0.06 5.23 -17.01
CA ALA A 162 1.18 5.62 -16.31
C ALA A 162 2.09 4.41 -16.06
N GLU A 163 1.53 3.31 -15.55
CA GLU A 163 2.30 2.07 -15.33
C GLU A 163 2.84 1.49 -16.65
N GLN A 164 2.08 1.58 -17.74
CA GLN A 164 2.52 1.15 -19.06
C GLN A 164 3.65 2.04 -19.61
N LYS A 165 3.55 3.37 -19.44
CA LYS A 165 4.65 4.30 -19.76
C LYS A 165 5.93 3.92 -19.02
N LEU A 166 5.84 3.70 -17.70
CA LEU A 166 6.98 3.27 -16.87
C LEU A 166 7.55 1.93 -17.35
N PHE A 167 6.70 0.94 -17.62
CA PHE A 167 7.11 -0.37 -18.11
C PHE A 167 7.85 -0.27 -19.46
N SER A 168 7.35 0.58 -20.37
CA SER A 168 7.97 0.80 -21.68
C SER A 168 9.38 1.39 -21.57
N LEU A 169 9.64 2.22 -20.56
CA LEU A 169 10.96 2.82 -20.30
C LEU A 169 11.96 1.78 -19.75
N ILE A 170 11.51 0.90 -18.86
CA ILE A 170 12.35 -0.15 -18.24
C ILE A 170 12.86 -1.13 -19.32
N GLY A 171 11.98 -1.53 -20.25
CA GLY A 171 12.30 -2.49 -21.30
C GLY A 171 12.44 -3.93 -20.80
N LYS A 172 13.13 -4.80 -21.55
CA LYS A 172 13.21 -6.25 -21.29
C LYS A 172 14.14 -6.67 -20.14
N GLN A 173 14.78 -5.74 -19.43
CA GLN A 173 15.64 -6.07 -18.29
C GLN A 173 14.79 -6.36 -17.05
N GLN A 174 14.23 -7.57 -17.00
CA GLN A 174 13.75 -8.15 -15.75
C GLN A 174 14.95 -8.72 -14.99
N GLU A 175 15.63 -7.88 -14.21
CA GLU A 175 16.53 -8.40 -13.18
C GLU A 175 15.70 -9.14 -12.13
N SER A 176 16.19 -10.30 -11.69
CA SER A 176 15.58 -11.10 -10.64
C SER A 176 15.40 -10.27 -9.37
N ARG A 177 14.16 -10.11 -8.91
CA ARG A 177 13.88 -9.55 -7.58
C ARG A 177 14.38 -10.52 -6.52
N SER A 178 15.25 -10.05 -5.62
CA SER A 178 15.43 -10.71 -4.32
C SER A 178 14.28 -10.27 -3.42
N HIS A 179 13.21 -11.05 -3.37
CA HIS A 179 12.12 -10.80 -2.42
C HIS A 179 12.48 -11.37 -1.05
N GLU A 180 13.12 -10.55 -0.21
CA GLU A 180 13.31 -10.82 1.22
C GLU A 180 12.59 -9.80 2.13
N ARG A 181 11.74 -8.93 1.58
CA ARG A 181 10.97 -7.98 2.42
C ARG A 181 9.69 -8.61 2.93
N LEU A 182 9.44 -8.44 4.23
CA LEU A 182 8.18 -8.81 4.87
C LEU A 182 7.02 -8.02 4.23
N PRO A 183 5.78 -8.56 4.27
CA PRO A 183 4.62 -7.82 3.79
C PRO A 183 4.55 -6.46 4.51
N CYS A 184 4.27 -5.40 3.74
CA CYS A 184 4.04 -4.02 4.21
C CYS A 184 5.24 -3.18 4.69
N GLU A 185 6.48 -3.68 4.77
CA GLU A 185 7.67 -2.88 5.15
C GLU A 185 7.90 -1.63 4.29
N VAL A 186 7.38 -1.65 3.06
CA VAL A 186 7.37 -0.50 2.14
C VAL A 186 6.81 0.76 2.81
N PHE A 187 5.78 0.61 3.64
CA PHE A 187 5.12 1.72 4.31
C PHE A 187 5.97 2.32 5.42
N SER A 188 6.78 1.53 6.13
CA SER A 188 7.77 2.05 7.08
C SER A 188 8.80 2.92 6.36
N THR A 189 9.26 2.48 5.18
CA THR A 189 10.22 3.24 4.35
C THR A 189 9.62 4.56 3.85
N MET A 190 8.39 4.51 3.32
CA MET A 190 7.67 5.69 2.85
C MET A 190 7.43 6.69 4.00
N LEU A 191 7.04 6.19 5.18
CA LEU A 191 6.79 7.02 6.35
C LEU A 191 8.07 7.76 6.80
N SER A 192 9.20 7.04 6.91
CA SER A 192 10.46 7.66 7.30
C SER A 192 10.87 8.77 6.33
N ALA A 193 10.83 8.49 5.01
CA ALA A 193 11.13 9.50 3.98
C ALA A 193 10.21 10.73 4.11
N GLU A 194 8.92 10.49 4.37
CA GLU A 194 7.96 11.57 4.54
C GLU A 194 8.23 12.38 5.81
N LEU A 195 8.55 11.76 6.95
CA LEU A 195 8.81 12.48 8.19
C LEU A 195 10.16 13.22 8.18
N ASP A 196 11.18 12.67 7.53
CA ASP A 196 12.52 13.24 7.46
C ASP A 196 12.61 14.46 6.55
N SER A 197 11.77 14.52 5.51
CA SER A 197 11.66 15.71 4.63
C SER A 197 11.30 17.01 5.38
N ALA A 198 10.81 16.93 6.62
CA ALA A 198 10.47 18.09 7.46
C ALA A 198 11.62 18.60 8.34
N VAL A 199 12.74 17.88 8.46
CA VAL A 199 13.89 18.33 9.29
C VAL A 199 14.81 19.25 8.49
N SER A 200 14.58 19.41 7.18
CA SER A 200 15.40 20.21 6.24
C SER A 200 14.68 21.43 5.66
N SER A 201 13.50 21.78 6.18
CA SER A 201 12.67 22.93 5.76
C SER A 201 12.40 23.86 6.92
#